data_AF-A0A9Y2AI40-F1
#
_entry.id   AF-A0A9Y2AI40-F1
#
_cell.length_a   1.000
_cell.length_b   1.000
_cell.length_c   1.000
_cell.angle_alpha   90.00
_cell.angle_beta   90.00
_cell.angle_gamma   90.00
#
_symmetry.space_group_name_H-M   'P 1'
#
loop_
_entity.id
_entity.type
_entity.pdbx_description
1 polymer ?
#
loop_
_entity_poly.entity_id
_entity_poly.type
_entity_poly.pdbx_seq_one_letter_code
_entity_poly.pdbx_strand_id
1 'polypeptide(L)'
;MKKVSVITPWYNGITFVDRYMKMILAQTYSYIELIFIDDGSTDGVIEKIHEYEPIIKKRGFQFIYIIQQHAGQAEALNKGLKVFTGDYVMSVDSDDILVPECIEKRVEFLDHNLKYSMVTSKGWEADEKDLETLHDVYWMQTKEEENLFWRIVNRQISTFLLPYLFRGED
;
A
#
# COMPACT_ATOMS: atom_id res chain seq x y z
N MET A 1 3.87 1.63 -19.46
CA MET A 1 3.59 1.99 -18.05
C MET A 1 3.82 0.73 -17.24
N LYS A 2 4.56 0.81 -16.13
CA LYS A 2 4.89 -0.34 -15.28
C LYS A 2 3.72 -0.65 -14.33
N LYS A 3 3.48 -1.89 -13.97
CA LYS A 3 2.40 -2.24 -13.05
C LYS A 3 2.83 -2.02 -11.61
N VAL A 4 1.95 -1.44 -10.80
CA VAL A 4 2.14 -1.26 -9.36
C VAL A 4 1.20 -2.19 -8.60
N SER A 5 1.75 -3.10 -7.81
CA SER A 5 0.99 -3.93 -6.86
C SER A 5 0.87 -3.20 -5.52
N VAL A 6 -0.36 -2.92 -5.12
CA VAL A 6 -0.69 -2.34 -3.81
C VAL A 6 -1.21 -3.46 -2.92
N ILE A 7 -0.44 -3.81 -1.89
CA ILE A 7 -0.83 -4.80 -0.90
C ILE A 7 -1.43 -4.08 0.30
N THR A 8 -2.64 -4.45 0.69
CA THR A 8 -3.28 -3.95 1.91
C THR A 8 -3.70 -5.12 2.80
N PRO A 9 -2.95 -5.37 3.88
CA PRO A 9 -3.44 -6.15 5.00
C PRO A 9 -4.68 -5.49 5.60
N TRP A 10 -5.70 -6.27 5.95
CA TRP A 10 -6.92 -5.76 6.55
C TRP A 10 -7.35 -6.64 7.71
N TYR A 11 -7.61 -6.05 8.87
CA TYR A 11 -8.21 -6.75 10.01
C TYR A 11 -9.15 -5.81 10.75
N ASN A 12 -10.45 -6.09 10.77
CA ASN A 12 -11.48 -5.32 11.46
C ASN A 12 -11.33 -3.79 11.31
N GLY A 13 -12.02 -3.23 10.33
CA GLY A 13 -11.95 -1.81 10.01
C GLY A 13 -13.00 -1.40 8.99
N ILE A 14 -14.23 -1.92 9.10
CA ILE A 14 -15.30 -1.66 8.14
C ILE A 14 -15.52 -0.16 7.90
N THR A 15 -15.31 0.67 8.93
CA THR A 15 -15.42 2.13 8.86
C THR A 15 -14.42 2.78 7.91
N PHE A 16 -13.31 2.11 7.60
CA PHE A 16 -12.27 2.65 6.72
C PHE A 16 -12.46 2.27 5.25
N VAL A 17 -13.29 1.27 4.93
CA VAL A 17 -13.43 0.72 3.57
C VAL A 17 -13.78 1.81 2.55
N ASP A 18 -14.80 2.64 2.86
CA ASP A 18 -15.27 3.67 1.93
C ASP A 18 -14.19 4.74 1.68
N ARG A 19 -13.46 5.13 2.74
CA ARG A 19 -12.35 6.09 2.66
C ARG A 19 -11.20 5.51 1.85
N TYR A 20 -10.79 4.29 2.16
CA TYR A 20 -9.72 3.59 1.48
C TYR A 20 -10.00 3.47 -0.02
N MET A 21 -11.20 3.00 -0.38
CA MET A 21 -11.60 2.82 -1.78
C MET A 21 -11.62 4.15 -2.53
N LYS A 22 -12.14 5.21 -1.92
CA LYS A 22 -12.13 6.56 -2.51
C LYS A 22 -10.71 7.03 -2.81
N MET A 23 -9.79 6.86 -1.87
CA MET A 23 -8.37 7.19 -2.02
C MET A 23 -7.71 6.43 -3.18
N ILE A 24 -7.90 5.10 -3.22
CA ILE A 24 -7.21 4.23 -4.17
C ILE A 24 -7.75 4.43 -5.58
N LEU A 25 -9.07 4.54 -5.74
CA LEU A 25 -9.69 4.78 -7.04
C LEU A 25 -9.36 6.17 -7.61
N ALA A 26 -9.05 7.13 -6.74
CA ALA A 26 -8.63 8.49 -7.09
C ALA A 26 -7.15 8.62 -7.47
N GLN A 27 -6.35 7.56 -7.37
CA GLN A 27 -4.95 7.61 -7.81
C GLN A 27 -4.87 7.97 -9.30
N THR A 28 -3.96 8.89 -9.65
CA THR A 28 -3.72 9.31 -11.05
C THR A 28 -3.03 8.20 -11.85
N TYR A 29 -2.23 7.36 -11.18
CA TYR A 29 -1.64 6.18 -11.78
C TYR A 29 -2.71 5.15 -12.18
N SER A 30 -2.62 4.63 -13.40
CA SER A 30 -3.71 3.81 -13.97
C SER A 30 -3.47 2.31 -13.94
N TYR A 31 -2.21 1.87 -13.91
CA TYR A 31 -1.88 0.44 -14.01
C TYR A 31 -1.60 -0.18 -12.64
N ILE A 32 -2.68 -0.47 -11.91
CA ILE A 32 -2.64 -0.93 -10.52
C ILE A 32 -3.19 -2.36 -10.40
N GLU A 33 -2.49 -3.18 -9.63
CA GLU A 33 -2.96 -4.45 -9.07
C GLU A 33 -3.23 -4.26 -7.58
N LEU A 34 -4.50 -4.34 -7.17
CA LEU A 34 -4.91 -4.26 -5.77
C LEU A 34 -4.95 -5.65 -5.17
N ILE A 35 -4.19 -5.85 -4.10
CA ILE A 35 -4.06 -7.13 -3.40
C ILE A 35 -4.49 -6.91 -1.95
N PHE A 36 -5.69 -7.37 -1.64
CA PHE A 36 -6.25 -7.27 -0.30
C PHE A 36 -6.08 -8.59 0.43
N ILE A 37 -5.51 -8.52 1.62
CA ILE A 37 -5.30 -9.68 2.48
C ILE A 37 -6.10 -9.47 3.76
N ASP A 38 -7.29 -10.05 3.82
CA ASP A 38 -8.11 -10.08 5.02
C ASP A 38 -7.54 -11.07 6.04
N ASP A 39 -7.15 -10.56 7.20
CA ASP A 39 -6.54 -11.29 8.32
C ASP A 39 -7.59 -11.77 9.33
N GLY A 40 -8.72 -12.24 8.83
CA GLY A 40 -9.77 -12.87 9.61
C GLY A 40 -10.74 -11.86 10.22
N SER A 41 -11.19 -10.88 9.43
CA SER A 41 -12.15 -9.87 9.90
C SER A 41 -13.51 -10.47 10.21
N THR A 42 -14.21 -9.88 11.18
CA THR A 42 -15.54 -10.32 11.65
C THR A 42 -16.58 -9.21 11.65
N ASP A 43 -16.22 -8.02 11.18
CA ASP A 43 -17.00 -6.79 11.27
C ASP A 43 -17.72 -6.41 9.96
N GLY A 44 -17.76 -7.33 8.98
CA GLY A 44 -18.43 -7.13 7.69
C GLY A 44 -17.56 -6.51 6.59
N VAL A 45 -16.25 -6.37 6.83
CA VAL A 45 -15.27 -5.87 5.83
C VAL A 45 -15.31 -6.66 4.53
N ILE A 46 -15.45 -7.99 4.61
CA ILE A 46 -15.44 -8.89 3.44
C ILE A 46 -16.56 -8.50 2.48
N GLU A 47 -17.80 -8.45 2.97
CA GLU A 47 -18.97 -8.08 2.19
C GLU A 47 -18.82 -6.68 1.63
N LYS A 48 -18.38 -5.73 2.47
CA LYS A 48 -18.24 -4.32 2.10
C LYS A 48 -17.23 -4.11 0.98
N ILE A 49 -16.08 -4.79 1.02
CA ILE A 49 -15.07 -4.68 -0.03
C ILE A 49 -15.57 -5.27 -1.36
N HIS A 50 -16.30 -6.37 -1.32
CA HIS A 50 -16.87 -6.98 -2.53
C HIS A 50 -17.91 -6.07 -3.21
N GLU A 51 -18.59 -5.17 -2.49
CA GLU A 51 -19.44 -4.13 -3.11
C GLU A 51 -18.67 -3.22 -4.08
N TYR A 52 -17.37 -3.01 -3.86
CA TYR A 52 -16.51 -2.16 -4.69
C TYR A 52 -15.90 -2.88 -5.89
N GLU A 53 -15.93 -4.21 -5.93
CA GLU A 53 -15.30 -4.99 -7.00
C GLU A 53 -15.72 -4.57 -8.43
N PRO A 54 -17.00 -4.27 -8.72
CA PRO A 54 -17.39 -3.75 -10.03
C PRO A 54 -16.76 -2.39 -10.37
N ILE A 55 -16.58 -1.53 -9.36
CA ILE A 55 -15.99 -0.20 -9.51
C ILE A 55 -14.48 -0.32 -9.75
N ILE A 56 -13.80 -1.20 -9.02
CA ILE A 56 -12.38 -1.52 -9.19
C ILE A 56 -12.12 -2.04 -10.60
N LYS A 57 -12.94 -3.00 -11.07
CA LYS A 57 -12.85 -3.54 -12.44
C LYS A 57 -13.12 -2.46 -13.49
N LYS A 58 -14.12 -1.60 -13.29
CA LYS A 58 -14.42 -0.48 -14.19
C LYS A 58 -13.28 0.54 -14.25
N ARG A 59 -12.57 0.75 -13.14
CA ARG A 59 -11.37 1.60 -13.08
C ARG A 59 -10.17 1.00 -13.84
N GLY A 60 -10.25 -0.29 -14.20
CA GLY A 60 -9.22 -1.02 -14.94
C GLY A 60 -8.17 -1.67 -14.04
N PHE A 61 -8.41 -1.74 -12.73
CA PHE A 61 -7.47 -2.35 -11.79
C PHE A 61 -7.63 -3.87 -11.78
N GLN A 62 -6.52 -4.58 -11.61
CA GLN A 62 -6.55 -5.98 -11.23
C GLN A 62 -6.90 -6.06 -9.74
N PHE A 63 -7.71 -7.04 -9.34
CA PHE A 63 -8.15 -7.20 -7.96
C PHE A 63 -7.94 -8.63 -7.50
N ILE A 64 -7.19 -8.79 -6.42
CA ILE A 64 -6.93 -10.06 -5.74
C ILE A 64 -7.38 -9.88 -4.30
N TYR A 65 -8.28 -10.74 -3.84
CA TYR A 65 -8.75 -10.76 -2.46
C TYR A 65 -8.44 -12.13 -1.85
N ILE A 66 -7.71 -12.14 -0.73
CA ILE A 66 -7.29 -13.36 -0.04
C ILE A 66 -7.74 -13.23 1.42
N ILE A 67 -8.34 -14.30 1.94
CA ILE A 67 -8.72 -14.41 3.34
C ILE A 67 -7.75 -15.35 4.05
N GLN A 68 -7.39 -15.02 5.28
CA GLN A 68 -6.65 -15.90 6.17
C GLN A 68 -7.24 -15.93 7.58
N GLN A 69 -6.87 -16.97 8.33
CA GLN A 69 -7.04 -16.94 9.78
C GLN A 69 -6.11 -15.88 10.36
N HIS A 70 -6.61 -15.14 11.37
CA HIS A 70 -5.86 -14.09 12.06
C HIS A 70 -4.47 -14.56 12.50
N ALA A 71 -3.44 -14.01 11.86
CA ALA A 71 -2.03 -14.31 12.08
C ALA A 71 -1.15 -13.05 12.12
N GLY A 72 -1.77 -11.87 12.05
CA GLY A 72 -1.12 -10.57 12.14
C GLY A 72 -0.75 -9.99 10.77
N GLN A 73 -0.62 -8.66 10.74
CA GLN A 73 -0.31 -7.85 9.56
C GLN A 73 0.93 -8.34 8.80
N ALA A 74 1.99 -8.76 9.50
CA ALA A 74 3.21 -9.25 8.86
C ALA A 74 2.97 -10.54 8.04
N GLU A 75 2.16 -11.46 8.54
CA GLU A 75 1.81 -12.68 7.80
C GLU A 75 0.88 -12.37 6.63
N ALA A 76 -0.06 -11.45 6.81
CA ALA A 76 -0.90 -10.96 5.73
C ALA A 76 -0.06 -10.32 4.61
N LEU A 77 0.87 -9.42 4.94
CA LEU A 77 1.80 -8.82 3.98
C LEU A 77 2.66 -9.88 3.27
N ASN A 78 3.20 -10.86 4.00
CA ASN A 78 3.96 -11.97 3.43
C ASN A 78 3.15 -12.78 2.40
N LYS A 79 1.83 -12.90 2.56
CA LYS A 79 0.98 -13.53 1.53
C LYS A 79 0.82 -12.66 0.31
N GLY A 80 0.60 -11.36 0.47
CA GLY A 80 0.56 -10.42 -0.64
C GLY A 80 1.87 -10.46 -1.45
N LEU A 81 3.01 -10.48 -0.76
CA LEU A 81 4.33 -10.56 -1.38
C LEU A 81 4.60 -11.86 -2.15
N LYS A 82 3.79 -12.91 -1.96
CA LYS A 82 3.92 -14.17 -2.73
C LYS A 82 3.10 -14.18 -4.02
N VAL A 83 2.16 -13.25 -4.17
CA VAL A 83 1.19 -13.24 -5.28
C VAL A 83 1.24 -11.99 -6.13
N PHE A 84 1.97 -10.95 -5.69
CA PHE A 84 2.11 -9.73 -6.47
C PHE A 84 2.81 -10.00 -7.81
N THR A 85 2.39 -9.28 -8.85
CA THR A 85 2.94 -9.45 -10.20
C THR A 85 3.34 -8.12 -10.84
N GLY A 86 3.36 -7.03 -10.06
CA GLY A 86 3.78 -5.70 -10.50
C GLY A 86 5.29 -5.55 -10.60
N ASP A 87 5.74 -4.65 -11.48
CA ASP A 87 7.12 -4.17 -11.54
C ASP A 87 7.49 -3.34 -10.30
N TYR A 88 6.48 -2.84 -9.59
CA TYR A 88 6.61 -2.14 -8.32
C TYR A 88 5.64 -2.73 -7.29
N VAL A 89 6.02 -2.67 -6.02
CA VAL A 89 5.16 -3.10 -4.90
C VAL A 89 5.14 -2.06 -3.79
N MET A 90 3.95 -1.81 -3.24
CA MET A 90 3.71 -0.88 -2.14
C MET A 90 2.79 -1.53 -1.13
N SER A 91 3.10 -1.39 0.16
CA SER A 91 2.17 -1.72 1.25
C SER A 91 1.43 -0.46 1.65
N VAL A 92 0.12 -0.56 1.84
CA VAL A 92 -0.73 0.56 2.30
C VAL A 92 -1.61 0.03 3.41
N ASP A 93 -1.59 0.71 4.57
CA ASP A 93 -2.45 0.35 5.69
C ASP A 93 -3.90 0.73 5.41
N SER A 94 -4.83 -0.04 5.97
CA SER A 94 -6.27 0.10 5.67
C SER A 94 -6.89 1.40 6.15
N ASP A 95 -6.29 2.04 7.16
CA ASP A 95 -6.73 3.28 7.80
C ASP A 95 -6.00 4.53 7.31
N ASP A 96 -4.99 4.39 6.44
CA ASP A 96 -4.20 5.48 5.88
C ASP A 96 -4.91 6.26 4.75
N ILE A 97 -4.31 7.41 4.39
CA ILE A 97 -4.71 8.24 3.23
C ILE A 97 -3.51 8.53 2.33
N LEU A 98 -3.68 8.30 1.03
CA LEU A 98 -2.76 8.61 -0.05
C LEU A 98 -3.34 9.77 -0.85
N VAL A 99 -2.51 10.78 -1.10
CA VAL A 99 -2.84 11.84 -2.06
C VAL A 99 -2.95 11.28 -3.49
N PRO A 100 -3.72 11.90 -4.40
CA PRO A 100 -3.99 11.34 -5.73
C PRO A 100 -2.74 11.00 -6.57
N GLU A 101 -1.67 11.79 -6.47
CA GLU A 101 -0.43 11.60 -7.24
C GLU A 101 0.62 10.74 -6.51
N CYS A 102 0.24 10.11 -5.40
CA CYS A 102 1.14 9.39 -4.50
C CYS A 102 1.92 8.27 -5.20
N ILE A 103 1.22 7.41 -5.96
CA ILE A 103 1.83 6.31 -6.70
C ILE A 103 2.60 6.84 -7.92
N GLU A 104 2.00 7.75 -8.69
CA GLU A 104 2.59 8.29 -9.91
C GLU A 104 3.95 8.94 -9.65
N LYS A 105 4.05 9.81 -8.63
CA LYS A 105 5.31 10.48 -8.27
C LYS A 105 6.39 9.52 -7.81
N ARG A 106 6.03 8.44 -7.11
CA ARG A 106 6.99 7.42 -6.66
C ARG A 106 7.52 6.60 -7.84
N VAL A 107 6.63 6.19 -8.75
CA VAL A 107 7.02 5.49 -9.98
C VAL A 107 7.93 6.38 -10.82
N GLU A 108 7.55 7.63 -11.05
CA GLU A 108 8.34 8.59 -11.82
C GLU A 108 9.74 8.78 -11.21
N PHE A 109 9.84 8.91 -9.89
CA PHE A 109 11.13 9.03 -9.22
C PHE A 109 12.00 7.78 -9.44
N LEU A 110 11.46 6.57 -9.23
CA LEU A 110 12.23 5.34 -9.40
C LEU A 110 12.60 5.08 -10.86
N ASP A 111 11.74 5.41 -11.82
CA ASP A 111 12.07 5.25 -13.25
C ASP A 111 13.21 6.19 -13.67
N HIS A 112 13.29 7.41 -13.11
CA HIS A 112 14.38 8.34 -13.39
C HIS A 112 15.65 8.11 -12.56
N ASN A 113 15.57 7.32 -11.49
CA ASN A 113 16.69 7.10 -10.58
C ASN A 113 16.95 5.60 -10.37
N LEU A 114 17.48 4.96 -11.41
CA LEU A 114 17.70 3.50 -11.44
C LEU A 114 18.59 2.97 -10.31
N LYS A 115 19.45 3.81 -9.73
CA LYS A 115 20.32 3.45 -8.59
C LYS A 115 19.58 3.19 -7.27
N TYR A 116 18.33 3.62 -7.14
CA TYR A 116 17.51 3.39 -5.95
C TYR A 116 16.51 2.25 -6.19
N SER A 117 16.38 1.35 -5.23
CA SER A 117 15.38 0.26 -5.25
C SER A 117 14.11 0.59 -4.46
N MET A 118 14.12 1.67 -3.66
CA MET A 118 13.01 2.09 -2.80
C MET A 118 12.86 3.61 -2.81
N VAL A 119 11.62 4.07 -2.77
CA VAL A 119 11.28 5.48 -2.52
C VAL A 119 10.16 5.57 -1.47
N THR A 120 10.23 6.60 -0.64
CA THR A 120 9.16 6.99 0.28
C THR A 120 8.94 8.50 0.21
N SER A 121 7.85 8.99 0.80
CA SER A 121 7.55 10.42 0.88
C SER A 121 7.50 10.88 2.33
N LYS A 122 7.50 12.21 2.51
CA LYS A 122 6.98 12.79 3.75
C LYS A 122 5.51 12.38 3.94
N GLY A 123 5.08 12.32 5.18
CA GLY A 123 3.70 12.07 5.57
C GLY A 123 3.16 13.17 6.45
N TRP A 124 1.84 13.19 6.59
CA TRP A 124 1.12 14.04 7.52
C TRP A 124 0.33 13.14 8.47
N GLU A 125 0.15 13.61 9.70
CA GLU A 125 -0.80 13.04 10.65
C GLU A 125 -2.05 13.93 10.69
N ALA A 126 -3.21 13.31 10.89
CA ALA A 126 -4.48 13.99 11.04
C ALA A 126 -5.28 13.29 12.15
N ASP A 127 -6.17 14.04 12.80
CA ASP A 127 -7.15 13.42 13.70
C ASP A 127 -8.21 12.71 12.85
N GLU A 128 -8.60 11.50 13.23
CA GLU A 128 -9.63 10.72 12.51
C GLU A 128 -10.96 11.48 12.37
N LYS A 129 -11.26 12.42 13.28
CA LYS A 129 -12.45 13.29 13.26
C LYS A 129 -12.25 14.58 12.48
N ASP A 130 -11.00 14.93 12.15
CA ASP A 130 -10.62 16.12 11.37
C ASP A 130 -9.46 15.78 10.43
N LEU A 131 -9.81 15.26 9.26
CA LEU A 131 -8.86 14.90 8.21
C LEU A 131 -8.36 16.12 7.40
N GLU A 132 -8.84 17.33 7.69
CA GLU A 132 -8.43 18.56 7.00
C GLU A 132 -7.25 19.23 7.69
N THR A 133 -7.17 19.13 9.02
CA THR A 133 -6.03 19.64 9.79
C THR A 133 -4.87 18.65 9.76
N LEU A 134 -3.86 18.96 8.95
CA LEU A 134 -2.65 18.15 8.78
C LEU A 134 -1.50 18.68 9.64
N HIS A 135 -0.84 17.79 10.36
CA HIS A 135 0.42 18.07 11.06
C HIS A 135 1.57 17.32 10.38
N ASP A 136 2.71 18.00 10.22
CA ASP A 136 3.88 17.36 9.63
C ASP A 136 4.38 16.21 10.53
N VAL A 137 4.50 15.01 9.95
CA VAL A 137 5.17 13.91 10.64
C VAL A 137 6.68 14.15 10.52
N TYR A 138 7.26 14.76 11.56
CA TYR A 138 8.70 15.02 11.63
C TYR A 138 9.47 13.74 11.95
N TRP A 139 10.02 12.97 10.98
CA TRP A 139 11.11 12.02 11.31
C TRP A 139 12.19 11.73 10.24
N MET A 140 13.40 11.59 10.81
CA MET A 140 14.68 11.01 10.38
C MET A 140 15.48 11.64 9.22
N GLN A 141 16.75 11.97 9.52
CA GLN A 141 17.80 12.12 8.50
C GLN A 141 17.91 10.80 7.73
N THR A 142 17.61 10.82 6.43
CA THR A 142 17.88 9.70 5.54
C THR A 142 19.39 9.45 5.47
N LYS A 143 19.82 8.24 5.82
CA LYS A 143 21.14 7.74 5.41
C LYS A 143 20.96 7.05 4.06
N GLU A 144 21.80 7.38 3.08
CA GLU A 144 21.89 6.60 1.85
C GLU A 144 22.47 5.21 2.21
N GLU A 145 21.64 4.17 2.12
CA GLU A 145 22.08 2.78 2.24
C GLU A 145 21.58 1.99 1.03
N GLU A 146 22.50 1.38 0.28
CA GLU A 146 22.25 0.78 -1.03
C GLU A 146 21.39 -0.50 -0.99
N ASN A 147 21.13 -1.09 0.19
CA ASN A 147 20.59 -2.45 0.28
C ASN A 147 19.43 -2.64 1.28
N LEU A 148 18.58 -1.62 1.44
CA LEU A 148 17.42 -1.68 2.35
C LEU A 148 16.39 -2.75 1.98
N PHE A 149 16.12 -2.95 0.69
CA PHE A 149 15.12 -3.91 0.21
C PHE A 149 15.42 -5.34 0.70
N TRP A 150 16.61 -5.86 0.40
CA TRP A 150 17.00 -7.22 0.80
C TRP A 150 17.09 -7.40 2.31
N ARG A 151 17.41 -6.34 3.06
CA ARG A 151 17.40 -6.40 4.53
C ARG A 151 15.99 -6.56 5.10
N ILE A 152 14.99 -5.95 4.48
CA ILE A 152 13.56 -6.12 4.85
C ILE A 152 13.10 -7.52 4.47
N VAL A 153 13.33 -7.93 3.22
CA VAL A 153 12.94 -9.26 2.72
C VAL A 153 13.56 -10.38 3.57
N ASN A 154 14.85 -10.24 3.93
CA ASN A 154 15.58 -11.23 4.75
C ASN A 154 15.39 -11.04 6.26
N ARG A 155 14.46 -10.18 6.70
CA ARG A 155 14.16 -9.91 8.13
C ARG A 155 15.39 -9.48 8.95
N GLN A 156 16.37 -8.84 8.33
CA GLN A 156 17.56 -8.29 9.01
C GLN A 156 17.27 -6.94 9.68
N ILE A 157 16.19 -6.28 9.27
CA ILE A 157 15.67 -5.05 9.89
C ILE A 157 14.14 -5.12 9.94
N SER A 158 13.55 -4.49 10.95
CA SER A 158 12.11 -4.24 11.04
C SER A 158 11.85 -2.77 10.70
N THR A 159 11.00 -2.50 9.72
CA THR A 159 10.58 -1.15 9.35
C THR A 159 9.16 -0.89 9.82
N PHE A 160 8.97 0.16 10.63
CA PHE A 160 7.68 0.80 10.87
C PHE A 160 7.66 2.05 10.00
N LEU A 161 7.13 1.97 8.78
CA LEU A 161 7.21 3.10 7.85
C LEU A 161 5.91 3.29 7.08
N LEU A 162 5.58 4.57 6.91
CA LEU A 162 4.69 5.14 5.91
C LEU A 162 4.85 4.46 4.54
N PRO A 163 3.83 4.51 3.68
CA PRO A 163 3.76 3.63 2.54
C PRO A 163 4.88 3.95 1.53
N TYR A 164 5.73 2.93 1.32
CA TYR A 164 6.91 2.92 0.46
C TYR A 164 6.60 2.21 -0.86
N LEU A 165 7.28 2.58 -1.94
CA LEU A 165 7.23 1.86 -3.20
C LEU A 165 8.61 1.23 -3.46
N PHE A 166 8.63 -0.07 -3.65
CA PHE A 166 9.80 -0.83 -4.06
C PHE A 166 9.74 -1.15 -5.54
N ARG A 167 10.88 -1.13 -6.22
CA ARG A 167 11.04 -1.78 -7.52
C ARG A 167 11.18 -3.29 -7.31
N GLY A 168 10.43 -4.08 -8.06
CA GLY A 168 10.69 -5.52 -8.19
C GLY A 168 12.01 -5.74 -8.93
N GLU A 169 12.85 -6.64 -8.43
CA GLU A 169 14.02 -7.14 -9.18
C GLU A 169 13.59 -8.40 -9.96
N ASP A 170 14.11 -8.56 -11.18
CA ASP A 170 13.96 -9.77 -12.00
C ASP A 170 14.72 -10.97 -11.41
#